data_AF-A0A533U9T2-F1
#
_entry.id   AF-A0A533U9T2-F1
#
_cell.length_a   1.000
_cell.length_b   1.000
_cell.length_c   1.000
_cell.angle_alpha   90.00
_cell.angle_beta   90.00
_cell.angle_gamma   90.00
#
_symmetry.space_group_name_H-M   'P 1'
#
loop_
_entity.id
_entity.type
_entity.pdbx_description
1 polymer ?
#
loop_
_entity_poly.entity_id
_entity_poly.type
_entity_poly.pdbx_seq_one_letter_code
_entity_poly.pdbx_strand_id
1 'polypeptide(L)'
;MSFSDLYSELLFNINYHTKEIQEALKKNPNSAYQLVNQLSEFTGSRFQVTLNLHFPDSKKIYDVENYGTENLGIVVDKFRKQFPIPREIIKQKAKDFLGNVTAQDAYMYEGKEGLKILFDKGRIEILPGSMHLWCKIDENLKKFCDWLMQEVFLNNRQNDAI
;
A
#
# COMPACT_ATOMS: atom_id res chain seq x y z
N MET A 1 -7.53 8.14 10.50
CA MET A 1 -6.45 8.07 9.49
C MET A 1 -6.94 7.22 8.33
N SER A 2 -7.07 7.80 7.15
CA SER A 2 -7.49 7.10 5.93
C SER A 2 -6.28 6.79 5.04
N PHE A 3 -6.41 5.81 4.15
CA PHE A 3 -5.44 5.59 3.08
C PHE A 3 -5.44 6.77 2.10
N SER A 4 -6.60 7.36 1.82
CA SER A 4 -6.75 8.50 0.93
C SER A 4 -5.94 9.73 1.38
N ASP A 5 -5.88 10.02 2.68
CA ASP A 5 -5.05 11.10 3.23
C ASP A 5 -3.56 10.80 3.06
N LEU A 6 -3.13 9.58 3.44
CA LEU A 6 -1.76 9.09 3.27
C LEU A 6 -1.31 9.16 1.81
N TYR A 7 -2.17 8.71 0.90
CA TYR A 7 -1.94 8.67 -0.53
C TYR A 7 -1.83 10.08 -1.13
N SER A 8 -2.72 10.99 -0.72
CA SER A 8 -2.69 12.38 -1.18
C SER A 8 -1.42 13.09 -0.73
N GLU A 9 -0.98 12.86 0.52
CA GLU A 9 0.27 13.43 1.03
C GLU A 9 1.51 12.82 0.35
N LEU A 10 1.50 11.52 0.06
CA LEU A 10 2.55 10.87 -0.73
C LEU A 10 2.69 11.53 -2.10
N LEU A 11 1.59 11.64 -2.85
CA LEU A 11 1.59 12.24 -4.17
C LEU A 11 2.05 13.71 -4.13
N PHE A 12 1.59 14.48 -3.13
CA PHE A 12 2.04 15.84 -2.93
C PHE A 12 3.56 15.91 -2.72
N ASN A 13 4.11 15.08 -1.83
CA ASN A 13 5.54 15.06 -1.53
C ASN A 13 6.39 14.65 -2.74
N ILE A 14 5.97 13.63 -3.50
CA ILE A 14 6.66 13.21 -4.74
C ILE A 14 6.62 14.32 -5.79
N ASN A 15 5.44 14.92 -6.01
CA ASN A 15 5.26 15.99 -7.00
C ASN A 15 6.09 17.23 -6.64
N TYR A 16 6.14 17.58 -5.36
CA TYR A 16 6.95 18.71 -4.88
C TYR A 16 8.45 18.51 -5.16
N HIS A 17 8.96 17.29 -5.00
CA HIS A 17 10.38 16.95 -5.21
C HIS A 17 10.69 16.37 -6.61
N THR A 18 9.79 16.52 -7.59
CA THR A 18 9.96 15.90 -8.93
C THR A 18 11.27 16.30 -9.61
N LYS A 19 11.69 17.56 -9.48
CA LYS A 19 12.99 18.02 -10.05
C LYS A 19 14.17 17.30 -9.41
N GLU A 20 14.18 17.16 -8.09
CA GLU A 20 15.24 16.46 -7.34
C GLU A 20 15.27 14.97 -7.70
N ILE A 21 14.10 14.35 -7.88
CA ILE A 21 13.98 12.98 -8.36
C ILE A 21 14.59 12.82 -9.77
N GLN A 22 14.26 13.72 -10.69
CA GLN A 22 14.83 13.72 -12.05
C GLN A 22 16.36 13.92 -12.03
N GLU A 23 16.88 14.79 -11.15
CA GLU A 23 18.31 14.99 -10.98
C GLU A 23 19.00 13.76 -10.38
N ALA A 24 18.38 13.11 -9.40
CA ALA A 24 18.88 11.85 -8.84
C ALA A 24 18.91 10.74 -9.90
N LEU A 25 17.88 10.65 -10.74
CA LEU A 25 17.77 9.66 -11.82
C LEU A 25 18.88 9.83 -12.87
N LYS A 26 19.22 11.07 -13.23
CA LYS A 26 20.33 11.38 -14.14
C LYS A 26 21.67 10.89 -13.60
N LYS A 27 21.86 10.87 -12.28
CA LYS A 27 23.08 10.30 -11.65
C LYS A 27 23.07 8.79 -11.75
N ASN A 28 22.02 8.13 -11.26
CA ASN A 28 21.76 6.71 -11.44
C ASN A 28 20.34 6.34 -10.93
N PRO A 29 19.74 5.23 -11.42
CA PRO A 29 18.42 4.77 -10.98
C PRO A 29 18.30 4.48 -9.48
N ASN A 30 19.35 3.96 -8.85
CA ASN A 30 19.33 3.63 -7.43
C ASN A 30 19.21 4.89 -6.55
N SER A 31 19.81 6.01 -6.94
CA SER A 31 19.66 7.30 -6.25
C SER A 31 18.22 7.81 -6.31
N ALA A 32 17.56 7.71 -7.47
CA ALA A 32 16.14 8.07 -7.57
C ALA A 32 15.24 7.13 -6.73
N TYR A 33 15.53 5.82 -6.75
CA TYR A 33 14.83 4.82 -5.94
C TYR A 33 14.97 5.10 -4.43
N GLN A 34 16.19 5.43 -3.97
CA GLN A 34 16.45 5.77 -2.58
C GLN A 34 15.71 7.06 -2.18
N LEU A 35 15.80 8.11 -3.00
CA LEU A 35 15.14 9.38 -2.71
C LEU A 35 13.62 9.22 -2.63
N VAL A 36 12.98 8.54 -3.60
CA VAL A 36 11.53 8.38 -3.58
C VAL A 36 11.05 7.52 -2.40
N ASN A 37 11.82 6.51 -2.00
CA ASN A 37 11.49 5.73 -0.80
C ASN A 37 11.74 6.51 0.50
N GLN A 38 12.76 7.40 0.56
CA GLN A 38 12.93 8.32 1.69
C GLN A 38 11.72 9.27 1.85
N LEU A 39 11.21 9.82 0.74
CA LEU A 39 10.00 10.64 0.74
C LEU A 39 8.78 9.84 1.21
N SER A 40 8.72 8.56 0.85
CA SER A 40 7.63 7.65 1.23
C SER A 40 7.69 7.28 2.71
N GLU A 41 8.88 6.98 3.22
CA GLU A 41 9.13 6.74 4.65
C GLU A 41 8.80 7.98 5.48
N PHE A 42 9.22 9.17 5.02
CA PHE A 42 8.86 10.44 5.65
C PHE A 42 7.34 10.61 5.72
N THR A 43 6.64 10.42 4.59
CA THR A 43 5.18 10.48 4.54
C THR A 43 4.56 9.47 5.50
N GLY A 44 4.93 8.19 5.41
CA GLY A 44 4.41 7.12 6.25
C GLY A 44 4.61 7.37 7.74
N SER A 45 5.74 7.95 8.14
CA SER A 45 6.05 8.26 9.54
C SER A 45 5.02 9.20 10.19
N ARG A 46 4.48 10.18 9.43
CA ARG A 46 3.43 11.10 9.90
C ARG A 46 2.11 10.40 10.18
N PHE A 47 1.92 9.24 9.58
CA PHE A 47 0.77 8.35 9.74
C PHE A 47 1.10 7.11 10.59
N GLN A 48 2.28 7.02 11.20
CA GLN A 48 2.70 5.87 12.00
C GLN A 48 2.59 4.52 11.24
N VAL A 49 2.97 4.54 9.96
CA VAL A 49 3.07 3.36 9.09
C VAL A 49 4.41 3.38 8.37
N THR A 50 4.87 2.21 7.95
CA THR A 50 5.94 2.11 6.94
C THR A 50 5.29 2.13 5.55
N LEU A 51 5.74 3.01 4.67
CA LEU A 51 5.22 3.19 3.32
C LEU A 51 6.39 3.13 2.32
N ASN A 52 6.26 2.28 1.29
CA ASN A 52 7.31 2.05 0.30
C ASN A 52 6.74 2.00 -1.12
N LEU A 53 7.54 2.46 -2.08
CA LEU A 53 7.30 2.24 -3.50
C LEU A 53 8.14 1.07 -3.97
N HIS A 54 7.53 0.25 -4.80
CA HIS A 54 8.18 -0.86 -5.45
C HIS A 54 8.22 -0.66 -6.97
N PHE A 55 9.27 -1.19 -7.60
CA PHE A 55 9.44 -1.19 -9.04
C PHE A 55 9.65 -2.64 -9.53
N PRO A 56 8.59 -3.48 -9.56
CA PRO A 56 8.72 -4.88 -10.02
C PRO A 56 9.29 -4.97 -11.44
N ASP A 57 8.88 -4.04 -12.31
CA ASP A 57 9.58 -3.76 -13.55
C ASP A 57 10.56 -2.61 -13.29
N SER A 58 11.86 -2.90 -13.35
CA SER A 58 12.91 -1.93 -13.11
C SER A 58 12.89 -0.78 -14.12
N LYS A 59 12.29 -0.95 -15.31
CA LYS A 59 12.17 0.13 -16.31
C LYS A 59 11.24 1.25 -15.85
N LYS A 60 10.33 0.98 -14.92
CA LYS A 60 9.40 2.00 -14.40
C LYS A 60 10.09 3.06 -13.54
N ILE A 61 11.34 2.84 -13.12
CA ILE A 61 12.16 3.88 -12.45
C ILE A 61 12.47 5.08 -13.39
N TYR A 62 12.20 4.96 -14.68
CA TYR A 62 12.37 6.08 -15.62
C TYR A 62 11.07 6.86 -15.84
N ASP A 63 9.93 6.39 -15.32
CA ASP A 63 8.61 6.98 -15.47
C ASP A 63 8.25 7.83 -14.23
N VAL A 64 8.96 8.94 -14.07
CA VAL A 64 8.86 9.81 -12.88
C VAL A 64 7.44 10.34 -12.67
N GLU A 65 6.68 10.56 -13.75
CA GLU A 65 5.31 11.10 -13.70
C GLU A 65 4.32 10.14 -13.03
N ASN A 66 4.61 8.83 -13.04
CA ASN A 66 3.75 7.81 -12.45
C ASN A 66 4.21 7.35 -11.06
N TYR A 67 5.22 8.00 -10.46
CA TYR A 67 5.70 7.65 -9.12
C TYR A 67 4.59 7.80 -8.07
N GLY A 68 4.42 6.77 -7.26
CA GLY A 68 3.39 6.71 -6.22
C GLY A 68 2.00 6.34 -6.73
N THR A 69 1.78 6.21 -8.04
CA THR A 69 0.45 5.87 -8.60
C THR A 69 0.15 4.37 -8.62
N GLU A 70 1.15 3.54 -8.35
CA GLU A 70 1.09 2.08 -8.37
C GLU A 70 2.16 1.46 -7.48
N ASN A 71 2.05 0.16 -7.20
CA ASN A 71 3.09 -0.63 -6.55
C ASN A 71 3.49 -0.10 -5.16
N LEU A 72 2.50 0.13 -4.29
CA LEU A 72 2.71 0.61 -2.93
C LEU A 72 2.67 -0.53 -1.90
N GLY A 73 3.62 -0.53 -0.97
CA GLY A 73 3.62 -1.37 0.22
C GLY A 73 3.33 -0.54 1.46
N ILE A 74 2.44 -1.02 2.33
CA ILE A 74 2.06 -0.37 3.58
C ILE A 74 2.15 -1.39 4.71
N VAL A 75 2.90 -1.07 5.76
CA VAL A 75 2.98 -1.87 6.98
C VAL A 75 2.54 -1.05 8.17
N VAL A 76 1.45 -1.47 8.80
CA VAL A 76 0.86 -0.84 9.99
C VAL A 76 1.34 -1.51 11.27
N ASP A 77 1.45 -2.85 11.26
CA ASP A 77 1.92 -3.67 12.36
C ASP A 77 2.52 -4.98 11.83
N LYS A 78 3.85 -5.05 11.75
CA LYS A 78 4.56 -6.23 11.19
C LYS A 78 4.43 -7.49 12.05
N PHE A 79 4.01 -7.36 13.31
CA PHE A 79 3.94 -8.47 14.26
C PHE A 79 2.55 -9.12 14.32
N ARG A 80 1.51 -8.45 13.81
CA ARG A 80 0.15 -9.02 13.75
C ARG A 80 0.12 -10.27 12.87
N LYS A 81 -0.43 -11.36 13.41
CA LYS A 81 -0.49 -12.68 12.74
C LYS A 81 -1.89 -13.12 12.30
N GLN A 82 -2.94 -12.53 12.84
CA GLN A 82 -4.33 -12.88 12.55
C GLN A 82 -5.15 -11.63 12.22
N PHE A 83 -6.08 -11.75 11.28
CA PHE A 83 -7.01 -10.66 11.00
C PHE A 83 -7.95 -10.44 12.19
N PRO A 84 -8.31 -9.19 12.53
CA PRO A 84 -9.27 -8.91 13.61
C PRO A 84 -10.72 -9.25 13.22
N ILE A 85 -10.95 -9.55 11.95
CA ILE A 85 -12.26 -9.93 11.40
C ILE A 85 -12.10 -11.18 10.50
N PRO A 86 -13.17 -11.97 10.31
CA PRO A 86 -13.14 -13.10 9.38
C PRO A 86 -12.68 -12.71 7.98
N ARG A 87 -11.74 -13.49 7.42
CA ARG A 87 -11.21 -13.29 6.06
C ARG A 87 -12.29 -13.22 4.99
N GLU A 88 -13.38 -13.97 5.14
CA GLU A 88 -14.51 -13.94 4.21
C GLU A 88 -15.16 -12.55 4.11
N ILE A 89 -15.18 -11.75 5.18
CA ILE A 89 -15.69 -10.38 5.14
C ILE A 89 -14.79 -9.51 4.26
N ILE A 90 -13.46 -9.65 4.40
CA ILE A 90 -12.49 -8.92 3.57
C ILE A 90 -12.63 -9.33 2.09
N LYS A 91 -12.77 -10.63 1.82
CA LYS A 91 -12.99 -11.16 0.46
C LYS A 91 -14.28 -10.62 -0.15
N GLN A 92 -15.37 -10.55 0.62
CA GLN A 92 -16.64 -10.00 0.15
C GLN A 92 -16.52 -8.50 -0.12
N LYS A 93 -15.91 -7.73 0.79
CA LYS A 93 -15.71 -6.28 0.60
C LYS A 93 -14.84 -5.95 -0.59
N ALA A 94 -13.83 -6.78 -0.89
CA ALA A 94 -13.07 -6.64 -2.11
C ALA A 94 -13.96 -6.71 -3.36
N LYS A 95 -14.92 -7.63 -3.41
CA LYS A 95 -15.89 -7.73 -4.53
C LYS A 95 -16.83 -6.53 -4.56
N ASP A 96 -17.31 -6.08 -3.40
CA ASP A 96 -18.22 -4.93 -3.31
C ASP A 96 -17.58 -3.64 -3.86
N PHE A 97 -16.30 -3.39 -3.54
CA PHE A 97 -15.61 -2.17 -3.97
C PHE A 97 -14.97 -2.30 -5.36
N LEU A 98 -14.34 -3.44 -5.65
CA LEU A 98 -13.50 -3.61 -6.85
C LEU A 98 -14.22 -4.32 -8.00
N GLY A 99 -15.42 -4.86 -7.77
CA GLY A 99 -16.23 -5.52 -8.77
C GLY A 99 -15.74 -6.94 -9.08
N ASN A 100 -15.42 -7.22 -10.35
CA ASN A 100 -15.05 -8.54 -10.81
C ASN A 100 -13.62 -8.92 -10.39
N VAL A 101 -13.49 -9.43 -9.15
CA VAL A 101 -12.21 -9.85 -8.57
C VAL A 101 -12.28 -11.26 -8.01
N THR A 102 -11.13 -11.94 -8.03
CA THR A 102 -10.96 -13.25 -7.38
C THR A 102 -10.21 -13.05 -6.06
N ALA A 103 -10.90 -13.27 -4.95
CA ALA A 103 -10.31 -13.17 -3.62
C ALA A 103 -10.09 -14.58 -3.03
N GLN A 104 -8.86 -14.89 -2.65
CA GLN A 104 -8.44 -16.21 -2.18
C GLN A 104 -7.53 -16.11 -0.96
N ASP A 105 -7.45 -17.17 -0.17
CA ASP A 105 -6.45 -17.26 0.89
C ASP A 105 -5.04 -17.32 0.29
N ALA A 106 -4.10 -16.62 0.92
CA ALA A 106 -2.70 -16.72 0.61
C ALA A 106 -2.05 -17.82 1.46
N TYR A 107 -0.92 -18.35 0.98
CA TYR A 107 -0.15 -19.35 1.73
C TYR A 107 0.30 -18.77 3.08
N MET A 108 0.03 -19.49 4.17
CA MET A 108 0.42 -19.06 5.51
C MET A 108 1.93 -19.22 5.67
N TYR A 109 2.64 -18.10 5.83
CA TYR A 109 4.06 -18.07 6.17
C TYR A 109 4.22 -17.58 7.61
N GLU A 110 5.05 -18.27 8.40
CA GLU A 110 5.29 -17.96 9.84
C GLU A 110 4.01 -17.92 10.71
N GLY A 111 2.98 -18.67 10.31
CA GLY A 111 1.68 -18.67 11.00
C GLY A 111 0.87 -17.38 10.81
N LYS A 112 1.25 -16.52 9.84
CA LYS A 112 0.46 -15.37 9.44
C LYS A 112 -0.63 -15.81 8.47
N GLU A 113 -1.84 -15.36 8.74
CA GLU A 113 -2.91 -15.39 7.77
C GLU A 113 -2.58 -14.47 6.58
N GLY A 114 -3.20 -14.68 5.44
CA GLY A 114 -3.04 -13.79 4.30
C GLY A 114 -4.14 -13.96 3.27
N LEU A 115 -4.37 -12.91 2.51
CA LEU A 115 -5.31 -12.87 1.39
C LEU A 115 -4.60 -12.37 0.14
N LYS A 116 -5.03 -12.90 -0.99
CA LYS A 116 -4.66 -12.41 -2.31
C LYS A 116 -5.93 -12.06 -3.07
N ILE A 117 -6.01 -10.84 -3.59
CA ILE A 117 -7.07 -10.39 -4.49
C ILE A 117 -6.45 -10.24 -5.87
N LEU A 118 -7.00 -10.94 -6.85
CA LEU A 118 -6.56 -10.99 -8.23
C LEU A 118 -7.60 -10.34 -9.14
N PHE A 119 -7.16 -9.50 -10.07
CA PHE A 119 -7.99 -8.87 -11.08
C PHE A 119 -7.15 -8.47 -12.29
N ASP A 120 -7.78 -8.14 -13.41
CA ASP A 120 -7.09 -7.91 -14.69
C ASP A 120 -6.01 -6.83 -14.62
N LYS A 121 -6.16 -5.86 -13.70
CA LYS A 121 -5.23 -4.73 -13.52
C LYS A 121 -4.09 -5.02 -12.53
N GLY A 122 -4.01 -6.22 -11.96
CA GLY A 122 -2.93 -6.62 -11.06
C GLY A 122 -3.40 -7.42 -9.85
N ARG A 123 -2.74 -7.21 -8.70
CA ARG A 123 -3.11 -7.93 -7.48
C ARG A 123 -2.91 -7.09 -6.23
N ILE A 124 -3.62 -7.49 -5.17
CA ILE A 124 -3.45 -6.97 -3.83
C ILE A 124 -3.11 -8.14 -2.92
N GLU A 125 -2.07 -7.99 -2.12
CA GLU A 125 -1.69 -8.94 -1.07
C GLU A 125 -1.98 -8.28 0.27
N ILE A 126 -2.80 -8.93 1.10
CA ILE A 126 -3.21 -8.42 2.40
C ILE A 126 -2.72 -9.39 3.45
N LEU A 127 -1.99 -8.87 4.42
CA LEU A 127 -1.63 -9.55 5.66
C LEU A 127 -2.33 -8.83 6.83
N PRO A 128 -2.43 -9.45 8.01
CA PRO A 128 -3.10 -8.87 9.17
C PRO A 128 -2.69 -7.44 9.55
N GLY A 129 -1.44 -7.07 9.34
CA GLY A 129 -0.93 -5.73 9.64
C GLY A 129 -0.21 -5.06 8.47
N SER A 130 -0.41 -5.52 7.23
CA SER A 130 0.15 -4.87 6.04
C SER A 130 -0.65 -5.16 4.78
N MET A 131 -0.49 -4.31 3.78
CA MET A 131 -0.99 -4.57 2.43
C MET A 131 0.07 -4.19 1.38
N HIS A 132 0.09 -4.90 0.26
CA HIS A 132 0.86 -4.55 -0.93
C HIS A 132 -0.08 -4.45 -2.13
N LEU A 133 -0.03 -3.31 -2.79
CA LEU A 133 -0.84 -2.96 -3.95
C LEU A 133 0.00 -3.12 -5.21
N TRP A 134 -0.01 -4.30 -5.83
CA TRP A 134 0.72 -4.58 -7.08
C TRP A 134 -0.14 -4.23 -8.31
N CYS A 135 -0.60 -2.98 -8.37
CA CYS A 135 -1.51 -2.45 -9.39
C CYS A 135 -1.55 -0.92 -9.35
N LYS A 136 -2.19 -0.31 -10.36
CA LYS A 136 -2.55 1.12 -10.36
C LYS A 136 -3.65 1.42 -9.36
N ILE A 137 -3.53 2.58 -8.71
CA ILE A 137 -4.46 3.04 -7.67
C ILE A 137 -5.54 3.91 -8.30
N ASP A 138 -6.74 3.36 -8.42
CA ASP A 138 -7.94 4.09 -8.83
C ASP A 138 -8.85 4.44 -7.64
N GLU A 139 -9.94 5.14 -7.92
CA GLU A 139 -10.88 5.61 -6.88
C GLU A 139 -11.53 4.46 -6.09
N ASN A 140 -11.82 3.34 -6.75
CA ASN A 140 -12.42 2.19 -6.09
C ASN A 140 -11.40 1.49 -5.20
N LEU A 141 -10.14 1.39 -5.65
CA LEU A 141 -9.07 0.87 -4.81
C LEU A 141 -8.82 1.76 -3.59
N LYS A 142 -8.80 3.08 -3.74
CA LYS A 142 -8.66 4.01 -2.60
C LYS A 142 -9.74 3.78 -1.54
N LYS A 143 -11.02 3.68 -1.95
CA LYS A 143 -12.14 3.41 -1.04
C LYS A 143 -12.01 2.06 -0.32
N PHE A 144 -11.57 1.03 -1.04
CA PHE A 144 -11.32 -0.28 -0.44
C PHE A 144 -10.16 -0.21 0.58
N CYS A 145 -9.08 0.48 0.24
CA CYS A 145 -7.95 0.68 1.16
C CYS A 145 -8.33 1.51 2.39
N ASP A 146 -9.18 2.53 2.24
CA ASP A 146 -9.73 3.29 3.38
C ASP A 146 -10.52 2.38 4.32
N TRP A 147 -11.37 1.52 3.77
CA TRP A 147 -12.10 0.52 4.54
C TRP A 147 -11.17 -0.45 5.27
N LEU A 148 -10.11 -0.95 4.60
CA LEU A 148 -9.10 -1.80 5.23
C LEU A 148 -8.37 -1.09 6.38
N MET A 149 -7.99 0.17 6.19
CA MET A 149 -7.35 0.96 7.24
C MET A 149 -8.25 1.07 8.48
N GLN A 150 -9.53 1.36 8.28
CA GLN A 150 -10.49 1.54 9.36
C GLN A 150 -10.82 0.21 10.06
N GLU A 151 -11.29 -0.79 9.31
CA GLU A 151 -11.89 -2.00 9.89
C GLU A 151 -10.90 -3.11 10.21
N VAL A 152 -9.75 -3.14 9.51
CA VAL A 152 -8.78 -4.24 9.62
C VAL A 152 -7.51 -3.80 10.34
N PHE A 153 -6.97 -2.63 10.02
CA PHE A 153 -5.64 -2.26 10.54
C PHE A 153 -5.71 -1.44 11.83
N LEU A 154 -6.59 -0.45 11.89
CA LEU A 154 -6.67 0.49 13.01
C LEU A 154 -7.70 0.14 14.08
N ASN A 155 -8.64 -0.75 13.79
CA ASN A 155 -9.77 -1.09 14.68
C ASN A 155 -9.35 -1.49 16.12
N ASN A 156 -8.20 -2.16 16.28
CA ASN A 156 -7.71 -2.58 17.61
C ASN A 156 -6.87 -1.53 18.36
N ARG A 157 -6.44 -0.42 17.73
CA ARG A 157 -5.67 0.63 18.43
C ARG A 157 -6.51 1.44 19.42
N GLN A 158 -7.84 1.29 19.42
CA GLN A 158 -8.73 1.95 20.38
C GLN A 158 -8.84 1.21 21.72
N ASN A 159 -8.52 -0.09 21.79
CA ASN A 159 -8.64 -0.86 23.04
C ASN A 159 -7.37 -0.84 23.90
N ASP A 160 -6.23 -0.42 23.37
CA ASP A 160 -4.96 -0.32 24.10
C ASP A 160 -4.72 1.06 24.73
N ALA A 161 -5.75 1.92 24.76
CA ALA A 161 -5.72 3.26 25.35
C ALA A 161 -6.51 3.38 26.67
N ILE A 162 -6.67 2.27 27.41
CA ILE A 162 -7.27 2.21 28.75
C ILE A 162 -6.23 1.73 29.76
#